data_AF-A0A962P083-F1
#
_entry.id   AF-A0A962P083-F1
#
_cell.length_a   1.000
_cell.length_b   1.000
_cell.length_c   1.000
_cell.angle_alpha   90.00
_cell.angle_beta   90.00
_cell.angle_gamma   90.00
#
_symmetry.space_group_name_H-M   'P 1'
#
loop_
_entity.id
_entity.type
_entity.pdbx_description
1 polymer ?
#
loop_
_entity_poly.entity_id
_entity_poly.type
_entity_poly.pdbx_seq_one_letter_code
_entity_poly.pdbx_strand_id
1 'polypeptide(L)'
;MNIKDIHNLEQATKKGRTELFRLGLGLIFMVGVMLYAAMKGATGESALILVIAAAIGAYMAMNIGANDVANNVGPAVGSKALTLFGALAIAAIFEAAGALIAGGEVVGTIRNGIIDPNLIPDSDTFVWLMMAALLAAALWLNIATAVGAPVST
;
A
#
# COMPACT_ATOMS: atom_id res chain seq x y z
N MET A 1 -31.85 11.61 -29.09
CA MET A 1 -31.18 11.21 -27.84
C MET A 1 -32.08 11.65 -26.70
N ASN A 2 -32.59 10.70 -25.90
CA ASN A 2 -33.60 10.99 -24.87
C ASN A 2 -32.91 11.56 -23.62
N ILE A 3 -33.62 12.35 -22.82
CA ILE A 3 -33.04 12.98 -21.60
C ILE A 3 -32.52 11.91 -20.62
N LYS A 4 -33.17 10.74 -20.59
CA LYS A 4 -32.71 9.56 -19.83
C LYS A 4 -31.38 9.01 -20.33
N ASP A 5 -31.13 9.04 -21.65
CA ASP A 5 -29.88 8.55 -22.25
C ASP A 5 -28.71 9.47 -21.87
N ILE A 6 -28.95 10.80 -21.86
CA ILE A 6 -27.97 11.81 -21.42
C ILE A 6 -27.62 11.61 -19.93
N HIS A 7 -28.64 11.41 -19.09
CA HIS A 7 -28.43 11.21 -17.65
C HIS A 7 -27.68 9.91 -17.33
N ASN A 8 -28.00 8.82 -18.04
CA ASN A 8 -27.29 7.55 -17.90
C ASN A 8 -25.82 7.67 -18.36
N LEU A 9 -25.57 8.40 -19.45
CA LEU A 9 -24.21 8.69 -19.94
C LEU A 9 -23.42 9.53 -18.92
N GLU A 10 -24.05 10.54 -18.32
CA GLU A 10 -23.44 11.42 -17.32
C GLU A 10 -23.11 10.65 -16.02
N GLN A 11 -24.02 9.79 -15.55
CA GLN A 11 -23.79 8.94 -14.37
C GLN A 11 -22.68 7.91 -14.61
N ALA A 12 -22.66 7.26 -15.78
CA ALA A 12 -21.58 6.35 -16.18
C ALA A 12 -20.23 7.07 -16.24
N THR A 13 -20.21 8.29 -16.78
CA THR A 13 -19.00 9.13 -16.85
C THR A 13 -18.53 9.59 -15.48
N LYS A 14 -19.44 9.96 -14.57
CA LYS A 14 -19.10 10.36 -13.19
C LYS A 14 -18.48 9.21 -12.39
N LYS A 15 -19.05 8.00 -12.48
CA LYS A 15 -18.52 6.82 -11.79
C LYS A 15 -17.13 6.45 -12.31
N GLY A 16 -16.95 6.44 -13.64
CA GLY A 16 -15.64 6.21 -14.25
C GLY A 16 -14.59 7.25 -13.86
N ARG A 17 -14.97 8.52 -13.76
CA ARG A 17 -14.06 9.61 -13.37
C ARG A 17 -13.54 9.50 -11.94
N THR A 18 -14.38 9.08 -10.99
CA THR A 18 -13.95 8.91 -9.60
C THR A 18 -12.98 7.73 -9.44
N GLU A 19 -13.27 6.60 -10.08
CA GLU A 19 -12.35 5.45 -10.04
C GLU A 19 -11.02 5.77 -10.73
N LEU A 20 -11.06 6.48 -11.87
CA LEU A 20 -9.85 6.95 -12.55
C LEU A 20 -9.01 7.88 -11.64
N PHE A 21 -9.66 8.74 -10.85
CA PHE A 21 -8.95 9.61 -9.90
C PHE A 21 -8.26 8.81 -8.79
N ARG A 22 -8.95 7.80 -8.23
CA ARG A 22 -8.38 6.93 -7.17
C ARG A 22 -7.19 6.13 -7.68
N LEU A 23 -7.32 5.53 -8.86
CA LEU A 23 -6.23 4.81 -9.53
C LEU A 23 -5.08 5.76 -9.88
N GLY A 24 -5.39 6.95 -10.40
CA GLY A 24 -4.40 7.97 -10.72
C GLY A 24 -3.59 8.41 -9.50
N LEU A 25 -4.24 8.63 -8.35
CA LEU A 25 -3.55 8.99 -7.11
C LEU A 25 -2.63 7.88 -6.62
N GLY A 26 -3.08 6.62 -6.66
CA GLY A 26 -2.25 5.47 -6.30
C GLY A 26 -1.03 5.29 -7.23
N LEU A 27 -1.23 5.50 -8.54
CA LEU A 27 -0.13 5.48 -9.52
C LEU A 27 0.87 6.61 -9.28
N ILE A 28 0.40 7.83 -9.02
CA ILE A 28 1.28 8.97 -8.70
C ILE A 28 2.10 8.68 -7.45
N PHE A 29 1.48 8.12 -6.40
CA PHE A 29 2.20 7.70 -5.20
C PHE A 29 3.29 6.67 -5.52
N MET A 30 2.95 5.62 -6.27
CA MET A 30 3.90 4.57 -6.65
C MET A 30 5.06 5.13 -7.49
N VAL A 31 4.77 5.98 -8.48
CA VAL A 31 5.79 6.67 -9.28
C VAL A 31 6.65 7.58 -8.41
N GLY A 32 6.04 8.31 -7.47
CA GLY A 32 6.77 9.16 -6.52
C GLY A 32 7.77 8.36 -5.68
N VAL A 33 7.37 7.19 -5.16
CA VAL A 33 8.25 6.30 -4.39
C VAL A 33 9.36 5.72 -5.28
N MET A 34 9.05 5.30 -6.50
CA MET A 34 10.04 4.81 -7.45
C MET A 34 11.08 5.88 -7.81
N LEU A 35 10.64 7.11 -8.08
CA LEU A 35 11.54 8.23 -8.36
C LEU A 35 12.40 8.57 -7.14
N TYR A 36 11.81 8.60 -5.95
CA TYR A 36 12.56 8.80 -4.71
C TYR A 36 13.64 7.72 -4.52
N ALA A 37 13.29 6.46 -4.73
CA ALA A 37 14.23 5.33 -4.66
C ALA A 37 15.34 5.45 -5.72
N ALA A 38 14.99 5.83 -6.95
CA ALA A 38 15.95 6.04 -8.04
C ALA A 38 16.92 7.18 -7.73
N MET A 39 16.47 8.26 -7.08
CA MET A 39 17.30 9.39 -6.67
C MET A 39 18.19 9.10 -5.45
N LYS A 40 17.80 8.12 -4.63
CA LYS A 40 18.54 7.72 -3.41
C LYS A 40 19.44 6.51 -3.61
N GLY A 41 19.20 5.70 -4.64
CA GLY A 41 19.97 4.50 -4.93
C GLY A 41 21.41 4.80 -5.36
N ALA A 42 22.35 3.97 -4.91
CA ALA A 42 23.73 4.01 -5.39
C ALA A 42 23.80 3.61 -6.88
N THR A 43 24.77 4.15 -7.61
CA THR A 43 25.05 3.81 -9.01
C THR A 43 25.52 2.35 -9.15
N GLY A 44 24.80 1.52 -9.93
CA GLY A 44 25.17 0.12 -10.23
C GLY A 44 23.98 -0.78 -10.61
N GLU A 45 24.20 -2.08 -10.85
CA GLU A 45 23.14 -3.07 -11.18
C GLU A 45 22.05 -3.17 -10.10
N SER A 46 22.40 -2.93 -8.83
CA SER A 46 21.47 -2.99 -7.70
C SER A 46 20.46 -1.83 -7.66
N ALA A 47 20.68 -0.76 -8.44
CA ALA A 47 19.78 0.40 -8.47
C ALA A 47 18.39 0.03 -9.01
N LEU A 48 18.34 -0.81 -10.05
CA LEU A 48 17.09 -1.23 -10.66
C LEU A 48 16.29 -2.13 -9.72
N ILE A 49 16.97 -3.04 -9.01
CA ILE A 49 16.36 -3.90 -8.00
C ILE A 49 15.76 -3.07 -6.86
N LEU A 50 16.47 -2.03 -6.39
CA LEU A 50 15.96 -1.13 -5.36
C LEU A 50 14.67 -0.41 -5.80
N VAL A 51 14.62 0.07 -7.04
CA VAL A 51 13.42 0.74 -7.58
C VAL A 51 12.24 -0.22 -7.67
N ILE A 52 12.48 -1.46 -8.11
CA ILE A 52 11.44 -2.50 -8.17
C ILE A 52 10.96 -2.86 -6.75
N ALA A 53 11.88 -3.09 -5.82
CA ALA A 53 11.55 -3.37 -4.42
C ALA A 53 10.72 -2.23 -3.80
N ALA A 54 11.09 -0.98 -4.08
CA ALA A 54 10.36 0.20 -3.63
C ALA A 54 8.96 0.29 -4.25
N ALA A 55 8.78 -0.10 -5.51
CA ALA A 55 7.47 -0.16 -6.16
C ALA A 55 6.56 -1.20 -5.50
N ILE A 56 7.10 -2.40 -5.23
CA ILE A 56 6.37 -3.47 -4.53
C ILE A 56 6.04 -3.04 -3.11
N GLY A 57 6.97 -2.39 -2.40
CA GLY A 57 6.74 -1.84 -1.07
C GLY A 57 5.68 -0.74 -1.05
N ALA A 58 5.67 0.16 -2.04
CA ALA A 58 4.62 1.15 -2.19
C ALA A 58 3.25 0.51 -2.42
N TYR A 59 3.19 -0.54 -3.24
CA TYR A 59 1.97 -1.31 -3.45
C TYR A 59 1.48 -1.98 -2.16
N MET A 60 2.37 -2.63 -1.41
CA MET A 60 2.04 -3.21 -0.10
C MET A 60 1.54 -2.14 0.89
N ALA A 61 2.23 -1.01 0.99
CA ALA A 61 1.86 0.08 1.90
C ALA A 61 0.45 0.63 1.61
N MET A 62 0.07 0.75 0.33
CA MET A 62 -1.30 1.13 -0.04
C MET A 62 -2.32 0.07 0.38
N ASN A 63 -2.00 -1.22 0.24
CA ASN A 63 -2.90 -2.30 0.63
C ASN A 63 -3.06 -2.40 2.15
N ILE A 64 -1.99 -2.25 2.92
CA ILE A 64 -2.04 -2.15 4.39
C ILE A 64 -2.93 -0.99 4.79
N GLY A 65 -2.67 0.21 4.24
CA GLY A 65 -3.48 1.39 4.55
C GLY A 65 -4.97 1.18 4.25
N ALA A 66 -5.33 0.48 3.17
CA ALA A 66 -6.72 0.22 2.83
C ALA A 66 -7.40 -0.79 3.77
N ASN A 67 -6.71 -1.88 4.12
CA ASN A 67 -7.21 -2.91 5.03
C ASN A 67 -7.28 -2.42 6.48
N ASP A 68 -6.22 -1.79 6.96
CA ASP A 68 -6.05 -1.47 8.38
C ASP A 68 -6.88 -0.24 8.78
N VAL A 69 -7.07 0.72 7.87
CA VAL A 69 -8.01 1.83 8.08
C VAL A 69 -9.42 1.31 8.35
N ALA A 70 -9.89 0.30 7.61
CA ALA A 70 -11.22 -0.26 7.86
C ALA A 70 -11.32 -0.84 9.28
N ASN A 71 -10.24 -1.47 9.76
CA ASN A 71 -10.17 -2.12 11.07
C ASN A 71 -10.07 -1.10 12.23
N ASN A 72 -9.31 -0.02 12.07
CA ASN A 72 -9.05 0.95 13.14
C ASN A 72 -10.14 2.04 13.27
N VAL A 73 -10.68 2.55 12.16
CA VAL A 73 -11.69 3.64 12.19
C VAL A 73 -13.12 3.15 12.03
N GLY A 74 -13.32 1.90 11.59
CA GLY A 74 -14.65 1.31 11.36
C GLY A 74 -15.60 1.48 12.56
N PRO A 75 -15.21 1.10 13.79
CA PRO A 75 -16.06 1.28 14.97
C PRO A 75 -16.37 2.76 15.31
N ALA A 76 -15.40 3.65 15.15
CA ALA A 76 -15.56 5.08 15.48
C ALA A 76 -16.49 5.80 14.50
N VAL A 77 -16.41 5.46 13.21
CA VAL A 77 -17.32 5.99 12.18
C VAL A 77 -18.68 5.30 12.26
N GLY A 78 -18.72 3.99 12.46
CA GLY A 78 -19.94 3.18 12.56
C GLY A 78 -20.81 3.55 13.76
N SER A 79 -20.20 3.91 14.88
CA SER A 79 -20.89 4.43 16.08
C SER A 79 -21.31 5.90 15.96
N LYS A 80 -20.95 6.58 14.86
CA LYS A 80 -21.14 8.03 14.64
C LYS A 80 -20.38 8.93 15.62
N ALA A 81 -19.36 8.40 16.31
CA ALA A 81 -18.48 9.20 17.16
C ALA A 81 -17.61 10.16 16.34
N LEU A 82 -17.19 9.74 15.14
CA LEU A 82 -16.40 10.55 14.21
C LEU A 82 -16.97 10.51 12.80
N THR A 83 -16.73 11.58 12.03
CA THR A 83 -16.99 11.57 10.59
C THR A 83 -15.92 10.75 9.87
N LEU A 84 -16.24 10.17 8.71
CA LEU A 84 -15.28 9.43 7.91
C LEU A 84 -14.03 10.28 7.59
N PHE A 85 -14.23 11.54 7.21
CA PHE A 85 -13.11 12.44 6.93
C PHE A 85 -12.22 12.69 8.15
N GLY A 86 -12.83 12.97 9.31
CA GLY A 86 -12.08 13.19 10.55
C GLY A 86 -11.30 11.95 10.98
N ALA A 87 -11.93 10.77 10.87
CA ALA A 87 -11.28 9.51 11.22
C ALA A 87 -10.10 9.19 10.29
N LEU A 88 -10.25 9.39 8.97
CA LEU A 88 -9.16 9.22 8.00
C LEU A 88 -8.00 10.20 8.23
N ALA A 89 -8.28 11.44 8.61
CA ALA A 89 -7.23 12.43 8.92
C ALA A 89 -6.41 12.02 10.15
N ILE A 90 -7.08 11.54 11.21
CA ILE A 90 -6.41 11.01 12.40
C ILE A 90 -5.58 9.77 12.04
N ALA A 91 -6.17 8.81 11.34
CA ALA A 91 -5.46 7.60 10.91
C ALA A 91 -4.21 7.93 10.09
N ALA A 92 -4.31 8.83 9.10
CA ALA A 92 -3.16 9.22 8.29
C ALA A 92 -1.99 9.80 9.11
N ILE A 93 -2.27 10.60 10.14
CA ILE A 93 -1.24 11.18 11.00
C ILE A 93 -0.61 10.12 11.89
N PHE A 94 -1.42 9.33 12.60
CA PHE A 94 -0.92 8.39 13.60
C PHE A 94 -0.31 7.13 12.99
N GLU A 95 -0.84 6.61 11.89
CA GLU A 95 -0.24 5.49 11.14
C GLU A 95 1.12 5.89 10.56
N ALA A 96 1.21 7.06 9.92
CA ALA A 96 2.48 7.56 9.40
C ALA A 96 3.50 7.83 10.52
N ALA A 97 3.06 8.42 11.63
CA ALA A 97 3.93 8.65 12.79
C ALA A 97 4.42 7.33 13.39
N GLY A 98 3.54 6.33 13.56
CA GLY A 98 3.89 5.01 14.05
C GLY A 98 4.92 4.32 13.15
N ALA A 99 4.71 4.36 11.84
CA ALA A 99 5.65 3.82 10.86
C ALA A 99 7.03 4.50 10.93
N LEU A 100 7.09 5.81 11.15
CA LEU A 100 8.35 6.57 11.24
C LEU A 100 9.08 6.38 12.58
N ILE A 101 8.33 6.28 13.68
CA ILE A 101 8.90 6.22 15.04
C ILE A 101 9.30 4.78 15.40
N ALA A 102 8.44 3.80 15.11
CA ALA A 102 8.59 2.42 15.57
C ALA A 102 8.80 1.40 14.44
N GLY A 103 8.65 1.80 13.17
CA GLY A 103 8.75 0.86 12.04
C GLY A 103 10.12 0.20 11.89
N GLY A 104 11.20 0.87 12.32
CA GLY A 104 12.56 0.33 12.24
C GLY A 104 12.76 -0.96 13.04
N GLU A 105 12.19 -1.04 14.25
CA GLU A 105 12.28 -2.24 15.10
C GLU A 105 11.50 -3.41 14.47
N VAL A 106 10.30 -3.16 13.95
CA VAL A 106 9.46 -4.17 13.28
C VAL A 106 10.15 -4.73 12.04
N VAL A 107 10.71 -3.86 11.18
CA VAL A 107 11.47 -4.29 10.00
C VAL A 107 12.69 -5.13 10.41
N GLY A 108 13.35 -4.78 11.51
CA GLY A 108 14.45 -5.56 12.08
C GLY A 108 14.02 -6.98 12.47
N THR A 109 12.88 -7.12 13.14
CA THR A 109 12.31 -8.42 13.52
C THR A 109 11.88 -9.24 12.30
N ILE A 110 11.26 -8.63 11.28
CA ILE A 110 10.86 -9.35 10.07
C ILE A 110 12.10 -9.89 9.34
N ARG A 111 13.13 -9.06 9.19
CA ARG A 111 14.36 -9.41 8.46
C ARG A 111 15.13 -10.55 9.13
N ASN A 112 15.30 -10.51 10.45
CA ASN A 112 16.23 -11.40 11.17
C ASN A 112 15.55 -12.37 12.14
N GLY A 113 14.28 -12.15 12.49
CA GLY A 113 13.52 -12.98 13.42
C GLY A 113 12.64 -14.03 12.75
N ILE A 114 12.39 -13.91 11.44
CA ILE A 114 11.58 -14.86 10.66
C ILE A 114 12.46 -15.68 9.72
N ILE A 115 13.38 -15.01 9.01
CA ILE A 115 14.31 -15.64 8.07
C ILE A 115 15.71 -15.60 8.70
N ASP A 116 16.37 -16.75 8.82
CA ASP A 116 17.77 -16.83 9.22
C ASP A 116 18.67 -16.55 8.01
N PRO A 117 19.37 -15.39 7.95
CA PRO A 117 20.19 -15.05 6.80
C PRO A 117 21.39 -16.00 6.60
N ASN A 118 21.81 -16.71 7.65
CA ASN A 118 22.95 -17.64 7.56
C ASN A 118 22.62 -18.91 6.77
N LEU A 119 21.33 -19.22 6.60
CA LEU A 119 20.86 -20.35 5.80
C LEU A 119 20.72 -19.98 4.31
N ILE A 120 20.87 -18.70 3.95
CA ILE A 120 20.72 -18.22 2.58
C ILE A 120 22.11 -18.09 1.94
N PRO A 121 22.36 -18.70 0.76
CA PRO A 121 23.72 -18.84 0.21
C PRO A 121 24.42 -17.52 -0.12
N ASP A 122 23.64 -16.52 -0.55
CA ASP A 122 24.14 -15.25 -1.04
C ASP A 122 23.10 -14.13 -0.87
N SER A 123 23.57 -12.88 -0.97
CA SER A 123 22.72 -11.71 -0.76
C SER A 123 21.67 -11.52 -1.86
N ASP A 124 21.94 -11.93 -3.10
CA ASP A 124 20.97 -11.76 -4.18
C ASP A 124 19.77 -12.69 -3.97
N THR A 125 20.03 -13.95 -3.63
CA THR A 125 18.99 -14.92 -3.23
C THR A 125 18.16 -14.40 -2.07
N PHE A 126 18.78 -13.75 -1.07
CA PHE A 126 18.06 -13.13 0.03
C PHE A 126 17.15 -11.98 -0.43
N VAL A 127 17.64 -11.09 -1.30
CA VAL A 127 16.83 -9.99 -1.84
C VAL A 127 15.64 -10.51 -2.65
N TRP A 128 15.86 -11.51 -3.52
CA TRP A 128 14.78 -12.13 -4.28
C TRP A 128 13.71 -12.78 -3.40
N LEU A 129 14.14 -13.48 -2.35
CA LEU A 129 13.23 -14.10 -1.39
C LEU A 129 12.38 -13.05 -0.67
N MET A 130 13.00 -11.97 -0.19
CA MET A 130 12.29 -10.89 0.50
C MET A 130 11.30 -10.17 -0.42
N MET A 131 11.69 -9.90 -1.69
CA MET A 131 10.79 -9.30 -2.67
C MET A 131 9.61 -10.22 -3.03
N ALA A 132 9.86 -11.52 -3.16
CA ALA A 132 8.81 -12.50 -3.42
C ALA A 132 7.80 -12.58 -2.28
N ALA A 133 8.27 -12.61 -1.02
CA ALA A 133 7.42 -12.59 0.16
C ALA A 133 6.57 -11.31 0.21
N LEU A 134 7.18 -10.15 -0.02
CA LEU A 134 6.50 -8.85 -0.01
C LEU A 134 5.43 -8.75 -1.11
N LEU A 135 5.74 -9.22 -2.33
CA LEU A 135 4.79 -9.22 -3.44
C LEU A 135 3.63 -10.19 -3.19
N ALA A 136 3.92 -11.39 -2.68
CA ALA A 136 2.90 -12.38 -2.36
C ALA A 136 1.92 -11.85 -1.29
N ALA A 137 2.45 -11.24 -0.22
CA ALA A 137 1.64 -10.59 0.81
C ALA A 137 0.79 -9.46 0.23
N ALA A 138 1.38 -8.60 -0.61
CA ALA A 138 0.66 -7.49 -1.22
C ALA A 138 -0.49 -7.95 -2.12
N LEU A 139 -0.27 -8.97 -2.95
CA LEU A 139 -1.30 -9.54 -3.81
C LEU A 139 -2.43 -10.18 -2.99
N TRP A 140 -2.08 -10.96 -1.97
CA TRP A 140 -3.06 -11.58 -1.08
C TRP A 140 -3.92 -10.53 -0.37
N LEU A 141 -3.27 -9.51 0.20
CA LEU A 141 -3.96 -8.45 0.92
C LEU A 141 -4.88 -7.64 0.01
N ASN A 142 -4.47 -7.38 -1.23
CA ASN A 142 -5.31 -6.71 -2.21
C ASN A 142 -6.58 -7.51 -2.51
N ILE A 143 -6.46 -8.83 -2.72
CA ILE A 143 -7.59 -9.73 -2.95
C ILE A 143 -8.52 -9.75 -1.72
N ALA A 144 -7.96 -9.90 -0.52
CA ALA A 144 -8.73 -9.90 0.73
C ALA A 144 -9.50 -8.59 0.92
N THR A 145 -8.84 -7.46 0.68
CA THR A 145 -9.45 -6.12 0.78
C THR A 145 -10.55 -5.95 -0.28
N ALA A 146 -10.34 -6.44 -1.51
CA ALA A 146 -11.31 -6.36 -2.59
C ALA A 146 -12.61 -7.11 -2.30
N VAL A 147 -12.54 -8.22 -1.55
CA VAL A 147 -13.73 -8.97 -1.10
C VAL A 147 -14.26 -8.50 0.26
N GLY A 148 -13.63 -7.48 0.87
CA GLY A 148 -14.04 -6.91 2.16
C GLY A 148 -13.72 -7.78 3.38
N ALA A 149 -12.77 -8.73 3.25
CA ALA A 149 -12.34 -9.57 4.36
C ALA A 149 -11.27 -8.85 5.20
N PRO A 150 -11.50 -8.63 6.51
CA PRO A 150 -10.47 -8.11 7.39
C PRO A 150 -9.43 -9.20 7.65
N VAL A 151 -8.18 -8.94 7.28
CA VAL A 151 -7.08 -9.91 7.44
C VAL A 151 -5.91 -9.27 8.18
N SER A 152 -5.08 -10.10 8.82
CA SER A 152 -3.77 -9.66 9.31
C SER A 152 -2.82 -9.50 8.12
N THR A 153 -2.13 -8.37 8.08
CA THR A 153 -1.12 -8.03 7.06
C THR A 153 0.25 -8.57 7.41
#